data_AF-B6A941-F1
#
_entry.id   AF-B6A941-F1
#
_cell.length_a   1.000
_cell.length_b   1.000
_cell.length_c   1.000
_cell.angle_alpha   90.00
_cell.angle_beta   90.00
_cell.angle_gamma   90.00
#
_symmetry.space_group_name_H-M   'P 1'
#
loop_
_entity.id
_entity.type
_entity.pdbx_description
1 polymer ?
#
loop_
_entity_poly.entity_id
_entity_poly.type
_entity_poly.pdbx_seq_one_letter_code
_entity_poly.pdbx_strand_id
1 'polypeptide(L)'
;MGGCSSSINPNKKQSLIPIRKTDYNIEVNFDGIMNGNSRRDNNNGDGYLSINNGCERRRLSVSRSDPVNDIDNTEVPRGRALFKKVSKEKNTTLDRAVIVNNNLDRDNSDNLNTFNNINGDFAINDTLESCLLDSSSYPKRRLSVTGALSHRTQETFECKAEEINGDEIANKELQHGIGYVCRKGLKPESPNQDDFFIYRTELWGLYGVFDGHGPFGHDVSNFIQRELPQLILKDKRWKVNPGEVLRYAFIKSHQKLQDYVLQTNEFDCSLSGTTATVILHQPLEQRIITAHVGDSRSVLARWSRSGRTLEAIDLTNDHKPNSEQEKRRIVAAGGQVKRIEGDIPYRVFIKGKMYPGLAMSRAIGDTLGYQAGIIPEPDVNVYQIRPDKDAFILICSDGVWEFISSQEAVDLVAEGGSTGAQISAERLAREAWRRWIQEEGNVVDDITVQVIYLQA
;
A
#
# COMPACT_ATOMS: atom_id res chain seq x y z
N MET A 1 13.43 60.28 -14.56
CA MET A 1 12.72 61.46 -13.99
C MET A 1 11.64 60.89 -13.07
N GLY A 2 11.92 60.58 -11.81
CA GLY A 2 12.00 61.45 -10.62
C GLY A 2 10.83 61.02 -9.72
N GLY A 3 10.93 60.60 -8.46
CA GLY A 3 11.95 60.78 -7.42
C GLY A 3 11.40 61.73 -6.35
N CYS A 4 10.96 61.20 -5.19
CA CYS A 4 10.98 61.77 -3.82
C CYS A 4 10.17 60.82 -2.89
N SER A 5 10.69 60.11 -1.87
CA SER A 5 11.25 60.51 -0.55
C SER A 5 10.36 61.52 0.19
N SER A 6 10.03 61.46 1.48
CA SER A 6 10.48 60.69 2.66
C SER A 6 9.70 61.24 3.87
N SER A 7 9.45 60.46 4.94
CA SER A 7 9.65 60.94 6.32
C SER A 7 9.48 59.82 7.35
N ILE A 8 10.59 59.51 8.01
CA ILE A 8 10.73 58.72 9.23
C ILE A 8 10.36 59.63 10.42
N ASN A 9 9.75 59.07 11.47
CA ASN A 9 9.92 59.60 12.83
C ASN A 9 10.15 58.44 13.82
N PRO A 10 11.15 58.52 14.71
CA PRO A 10 11.62 57.43 15.56
C PRO A 10 11.00 57.50 16.96
N ASN A 11 11.36 56.51 17.80
CA ASN A 11 11.05 56.35 19.23
C ASN A 11 9.85 55.46 19.56
N LYS A 12 10.12 54.19 19.83
CA LYS A 12 9.71 53.56 21.09
C LYS A 12 10.69 52.45 21.50
N LYS A 13 11.14 52.59 22.74
CA LYS A 13 12.23 51.87 23.40
C LYS A 13 11.93 50.39 23.57
N GLN A 14 12.96 49.58 23.36
CA GLN A 14 13.11 48.23 23.89
C GLN A 14 13.15 48.28 25.43
N SER A 15 12.47 47.33 26.07
CA SER A 15 12.74 46.95 27.46
C SER A 15 12.88 45.44 27.52
N LEU A 16 14.14 44.99 27.59
CA LEU A 16 14.55 43.64 27.97
C LEU A 16 14.39 43.50 29.49
N ILE A 17 13.78 42.41 29.95
CA ILE A 17 13.86 41.93 31.33
C ILE A 17 14.33 40.47 31.29
N PRO A 18 15.37 40.10 32.07
CA PRO A 18 15.99 38.78 32.03
C PRO A 18 15.23 37.80 32.93
N ILE A 19 15.05 36.55 32.48
CA ILE A 19 14.59 35.46 33.34
C ILE A 19 15.78 34.54 33.64
N ARG A 20 15.93 34.32 34.94
CA ARG A 20 17.08 33.71 35.64
C ARG A 20 17.18 32.21 35.37
N LYS A 21 18.43 31.75 35.26
CA LYS A 21 18.84 30.36 35.50
C LYS A 21 18.57 30.00 36.96
N THR A 22 18.00 28.82 37.20
CA THR A 22 18.03 28.15 38.49
C THR A 22 18.63 26.77 38.31
N ASP A 23 19.63 26.52 39.13
CA ASP A 23 20.45 25.33 39.23
C ASP A 23 19.64 24.12 39.72
N TYR A 24 19.91 22.95 39.14
CA TYR A 24 19.75 21.67 39.83
C TYR A 24 20.97 20.80 39.52
N ASN A 25 21.85 20.70 40.51
CA ASN A 25 22.90 19.70 40.61
C ASN A 25 22.28 18.36 40.99
N ILE A 26 22.59 17.31 40.26
CA ILE A 26 22.63 15.94 40.79
C ILE A 26 23.94 15.33 40.31
N GLU A 27 24.88 15.24 41.25
CA GLU A 27 26.07 14.39 41.18
C GLU A 27 25.65 12.94 41.28
N VAL A 28 26.19 12.07 40.42
CA VAL A 28 26.29 10.64 40.72
C VAL A 28 27.73 10.23 40.45
N ASN A 29 28.46 10.00 41.54
CA ASN A 29 29.78 9.38 41.58
C ASN A 29 29.68 7.90 41.19
N PHE A 30 30.64 7.43 40.39
CA PHE A 30 31.17 6.08 40.53
C PHE A 30 32.69 6.11 40.29
N ASP A 31 33.44 6.07 41.39
CA ASP A 31 34.85 5.67 41.46
C ASP A 31 34.98 4.14 41.49
N GLY A 32 36.07 3.62 40.94
CA GLY A 32 36.54 2.23 41.15
C GLY A 32 37.10 1.56 39.88
N ILE A 33 38.32 1.86 39.42
CA ILE A 33 39.62 1.27 39.82
C ILE A 33 40.01 0.00 39.03
N MET A 34 41.06 0.16 38.20
CA MET A 34 42.20 -0.75 37.88
C MET A 34 41.91 -2.09 37.18
N ASN A 35 42.71 -2.68 36.31
CA ASN A 35 44.08 -2.57 35.74
C ASN A 35 44.03 -3.53 34.51
N GLY A 36 44.80 -3.47 33.42
CA GLY A 36 45.96 -2.69 33.02
C GLY A 36 46.62 -3.41 31.82
N ASN A 37 47.51 -2.68 31.13
CA ASN A 37 48.62 -3.16 30.29
C ASN A 37 48.31 -3.95 28.99
N SER A 38 48.94 -3.70 27.84
CA SER A 38 50.12 -2.87 27.54
C SER A 38 50.40 -2.78 26.02
N ARG A 39 51.01 -1.65 25.64
CA ARG A 39 52.09 -1.45 24.62
C ARG A 39 51.70 -1.46 23.13
N ARG A 40 51.83 -0.32 22.43
CA ARG A 40 53.04 0.34 21.83
C ARG A 40 53.41 -0.33 20.48
N ASP A 41 53.63 0.34 19.35
CA ASP A 41 54.37 1.58 19.02
C ASP A 41 53.83 2.14 17.66
N ASN A 42 53.58 3.45 17.48
CA ASN A 42 54.47 4.53 16.99
C ASN A 42 55.03 4.36 15.56
N ASN A 43 54.61 5.19 14.59
CA ASN A 43 55.32 6.43 14.18
C ASN A 43 54.89 7.02 12.82
N ASN A 44 54.67 8.35 12.86
CA ASN A 44 55.10 9.45 11.98
C ASN A 44 54.74 9.52 10.48
N GLY A 45 54.31 10.73 10.06
CA GLY A 45 54.70 11.31 8.77
C GLY A 45 53.73 12.31 8.13
N ASP A 46 53.86 13.59 8.49
CA ASP A 46 53.62 14.85 7.76
C ASP A 46 52.86 14.90 6.42
N GLY A 47 52.03 15.95 6.27
CA GLY A 47 51.66 16.48 4.95
C GLY A 47 50.42 17.39 4.91
N TYR A 48 50.57 18.67 5.24
CA TYR A 48 49.59 19.71 4.93
C TYR A 48 49.65 20.09 3.44
N LEU A 49 48.52 20.02 2.73
CA LEU A 49 48.23 20.91 1.61
C LEU A 49 46.73 21.16 1.48
N SER A 50 46.35 22.42 1.65
CA SER A 50 45.02 22.97 1.44
C SER A 50 44.75 23.23 -0.04
N ILE A 51 43.57 22.84 -0.56
CA ILE A 51 42.86 23.64 -1.58
C ILE A 51 41.35 23.54 -1.31
N ASN A 52 40.77 24.72 -1.10
CA ASN A 52 39.34 25.00 -1.04
C ASN A 52 38.62 24.66 -2.35
N ASN A 53 37.39 24.16 -2.25
CA ASN A 53 36.25 24.67 -3.00
C ASN A 53 34.96 24.24 -2.27
N GLY A 54 34.51 25.11 -1.37
CA GLY A 54 33.23 24.99 -0.70
C GLY A 54 32.11 25.28 -1.69
N CYS A 55 31.42 24.22 -2.12
CA CYS A 55 30.09 24.32 -2.70
C CYS A 55 29.09 23.91 -1.60
N GLU A 56 28.16 24.81 -1.29
CA GLU A 56 27.10 24.63 -0.29
C GLU A 56 26.31 23.35 -0.57
N ARG A 57 26.47 22.34 0.30
CA ARG A 57 25.61 21.16 0.32
C ARG A 57 24.32 21.50 1.07
N ARG A 58 23.24 21.70 0.32
CA ARG A 58 21.87 21.57 0.86
C ARG A 58 21.65 20.12 1.27
N ARG A 59 21.09 19.96 2.47
CA ARG A 59 20.93 18.68 3.15
C ARG A 59 19.84 17.83 2.51
N LEU A 60 20.25 16.59 2.27
CA LEU A 60 19.53 15.37 1.92
C LEU A 60 18.24 15.17 2.74
N SER A 61 17.18 14.74 2.06
CA SER A 61 15.97 14.21 2.67
C SER A 61 15.35 13.12 1.79
N VAL A 62 16.06 12.00 1.68
CA VAL A 62 15.46 10.70 1.33
C VAL A 62 14.76 10.19 2.58
N SER A 63 13.58 9.61 2.41
CA SER A 63 13.02 8.69 3.39
C SER A 63 14.05 7.61 3.70
N ARG A 64 14.70 7.72 4.87
CA ARG A 64 15.40 6.57 5.45
C ARG A 64 14.37 5.45 5.52
N SER A 65 14.62 4.34 4.82
CA SER A 65 14.15 3.03 5.27
C SER A 65 14.50 2.95 6.75
N ASP A 66 13.49 2.84 7.60
CA ASP A 66 13.60 3.07 9.03
C ASP A 66 14.80 2.33 9.65
N PRO A 67 15.85 3.02 10.12
CA PRO A 67 16.51 2.53 11.31
C PRO A 67 15.56 2.87 12.44
N VAL A 68 14.92 1.85 13.02
CA VAL A 68 14.62 1.94 14.45
C VAL A 68 15.99 2.16 15.09
N ASN A 69 16.29 3.41 15.47
CA ASN A 69 17.42 3.65 16.34
C ASN A 69 17.17 2.81 17.59
N ASP A 70 18.00 1.80 17.82
CA ASP A 70 18.10 1.00 19.07
C ASP A 70 18.60 1.86 20.27
N ILE A 71 18.20 3.13 20.32
CA ILE A 71 18.54 4.07 21.38
C ILE A 71 17.26 4.77 21.85
N ASP A 72 16.25 3.96 22.19
CA ASP A 72 15.52 4.13 23.44
C ASP A 72 14.86 2.79 23.77
N ASN A 73 15.47 2.01 24.67
CA ASN A 73 14.90 0.78 25.24
C ASN A 73 13.73 1.12 26.20
N THR A 74 12.82 2.00 25.78
CA THR A 74 11.53 2.22 26.43
C THR A 74 10.47 1.46 25.64
N GLU A 75 10.32 0.18 25.99
CA GLU A 75 9.20 -0.72 25.67
C GLU A 75 8.28 -0.25 24.53
N VAL A 76 8.63 -0.55 23.27
CA VAL A 76 7.61 -0.62 22.21
C VAL A 76 6.70 -1.80 22.60
N PRO A 77 5.42 -1.56 22.98
CA PRO A 77 4.57 -2.65 23.37
C PRO A 77 4.33 -3.53 22.14
N ARG A 78 4.61 -4.83 22.23
CA ARG A 78 4.10 -5.80 21.27
C ARG A 78 2.57 -5.72 21.35
N GLY A 79 1.97 -4.97 20.44
CA GLY A 79 0.56 -4.59 20.49
C GLY A 79 -0.32 -5.82 20.33
N ARG A 80 -0.91 -6.30 21.42
CA ARG A 80 -1.98 -7.30 21.38
C ARG A 80 -3.29 -6.57 21.09
N ALA A 81 -3.80 -6.66 19.87
CA ALA A 81 -5.18 -6.27 19.59
C ALA A 81 -6.13 -7.26 20.29
N LEU A 82 -6.49 -6.99 21.55
CA LEU A 82 -7.51 -7.74 22.27
C LEU A 82 -8.90 -7.32 21.76
N PHE A 83 -9.47 -8.12 20.87
CA PHE A 83 -10.90 -8.04 20.55
C PHE A 83 -11.71 -8.50 21.77
N LYS A 84 -12.55 -7.61 22.33
CA LYS A 84 -13.63 -8.02 23.24
C LYS A 84 -14.62 -8.87 22.46
N LYS A 85 -14.53 -10.18 22.63
CA LYS A 85 -15.55 -11.14 22.23
C LYS A 85 -16.82 -10.81 23.03
N VAL A 86 -17.85 -10.26 22.40
CA VAL A 86 -19.16 -10.11 23.04
C VAL A 86 -19.73 -11.53 23.18
N SER A 87 -19.59 -12.10 24.37
CA SER A 87 -20.23 -13.35 24.76
C SER A 87 -21.74 -13.12 24.90
N LYS A 88 -22.53 -13.79 24.05
CA LYS A 88 -23.94 -14.02 24.33
C LYS A 88 -24.02 -14.96 25.55
N GLU A 89 -24.30 -14.40 26.71
CA GLU A 89 -24.78 -15.19 27.85
C GLU A 89 -26.22 -15.64 27.57
N LYS A 90 -26.44 -16.94 27.72
CA LYS A 90 -27.75 -17.57 27.80
C LYS A 90 -28.03 -17.96 29.25
N ASN A 91 -29.32 -17.91 29.57
CA ASN A 91 -30.04 -18.48 30.72
C ASN A 91 -30.09 -17.58 31.95
N THR A 92 -31.18 -17.47 32.72
CA THR A 92 -32.56 -17.99 32.71
C THR A 92 -33.23 -17.34 33.93
N THR A 93 -34.51 -16.97 33.89
CA THR A 93 -35.55 -17.44 34.84
C THR A 93 -36.92 -16.84 34.53
N LEU A 94 -37.94 -17.68 34.72
CA LEU A 94 -39.36 -17.39 34.57
C LEU A 94 -39.81 -16.32 35.58
N ASP A 95 -40.81 -15.52 35.20
CA ASP A 95 -42.03 -15.50 36.00
C ASP A 95 -43.28 -15.19 35.16
N ARG A 96 -44.34 -15.89 35.54
CA ARG A 96 -45.68 -15.87 34.93
C ARG A 96 -46.43 -14.61 35.35
N ALA A 97 -47.13 -13.97 34.41
CA ALA A 97 -48.39 -13.31 34.72
C ALA A 97 -49.30 -13.26 33.48
N VAL A 98 -50.43 -13.94 33.60
CA VAL A 98 -51.58 -13.94 32.72
C VAL A 98 -52.38 -12.67 32.99
N ILE A 99 -52.67 -11.86 31.97
CA ILE A 99 -53.89 -11.03 31.92
C ILE A 99 -54.46 -11.10 30.49
N VAL A 100 -55.72 -11.53 30.42
CA VAL A 100 -56.56 -11.63 29.24
C VAL A 100 -57.70 -10.62 29.43
N ASN A 101 -57.86 -9.66 28.51
CA ASN A 101 -59.11 -9.37 27.76
C ASN A 101 -59.23 -7.93 27.22
N ASN A 102 -59.54 -7.90 25.91
CA ASN A 102 -60.56 -7.12 25.19
C ASN A 102 -60.56 -5.58 25.25
N ASN A 103 -60.37 -4.93 24.08
CA ASN A 103 -61.49 -4.44 23.28
C ASN A 103 -61.06 -3.91 21.89
N LEU A 104 -62.03 -3.97 20.99
CA LEU A 104 -62.04 -3.62 19.57
C LEU A 104 -61.77 -2.13 19.30
N ASP A 105 -61.10 -1.80 18.19
CA ASP A 105 -61.72 -1.04 17.09
C ASP A 105 -60.75 -0.85 15.89
N ARG A 106 -61.38 -0.52 14.76
CA ARG A 106 -60.97 -0.72 13.37
C ARG A 106 -60.00 0.33 12.81
N ASP A 107 -59.46 -0.07 11.64
CA ASP A 107 -59.07 0.71 10.46
C ASP A 107 -57.59 1.05 10.20
N ASN A 108 -57.14 0.46 9.08
CA ASN A 108 -56.22 0.94 8.02
C ASN A 108 -54.92 1.65 8.42
N SER A 109 -53.77 1.02 8.11
CA SER A 109 -53.08 1.19 6.81
C SER A 109 -51.61 0.75 6.92
N ASP A 110 -51.19 -0.04 5.93
CA ASP A 110 -49.87 -0.07 5.30
C ASP A 110 -48.62 -0.57 6.07
N ASN A 111 -48.28 -1.81 5.69
CA ASN A 111 -46.96 -2.26 5.25
C ASN A 111 -45.78 -2.13 6.22
N LEU A 112 -45.58 -3.19 7.02
CA LEU A 112 -44.24 -3.62 7.42
C LEU A 112 -44.21 -5.14 7.69
N ASN A 113 -43.21 -5.80 7.09
CA ASN A 113 -42.63 -7.09 7.48
C ASN A 113 -43.46 -8.38 7.35
N THR A 114 -43.21 -9.11 6.27
CA THR A 114 -43.30 -10.58 6.25
C THR A 114 -42.16 -11.17 5.42
N PHE A 115 -40.96 -11.23 6.01
CA PHE A 115 -39.99 -12.28 5.68
C PHE A 115 -40.28 -13.46 6.60
N ASN A 116 -41.02 -14.45 6.10
CA ASN A 116 -40.80 -15.87 6.33
C ASN A 116 -41.88 -16.69 5.61
N ASN A 117 -41.40 -17.70 4.87
CA ASN A 117 -42.12 -18.83 4.26
C ASN A 117 -43.03 -18.56 3.07
N ILE A 118 -42.50 -18.77 1.86
CA ILE A 118 -43.18 -19.59 0.84
C ILE A 118 -42.14 -20.47 0.14
N ASN A 119 -42.16 -21.77 0.44
CA ASN A 119 -41.72 -22.81 -0.49
C ASN A 119 -42.67 -22.77 -1.68
N GLY A 120 -42.15 -22.50 -2.86
CA GLY A 120 -42.92 -22.50 -4.10
C GLY A 120 -42.00 -22.69 -5.28
N ASP A 121 -42.07 -23.88 -5.88
CA ASP A 121 -41.51 -24.19 -7.18
C ASP A 121 -41.90 -23.12 -8.19
N PHE A 122 -40.91 -22.43 -8.73
CA PHE A 122 -41.06 -21.69 -9.99
C PHE A 122 -40.06 -22.29 -10.97
N ALA A 123 -40.61 -23.05 -11.91
CA ALA A 123 -39.92 -23.53 -13.09
C ALA A 123 -39.28 -22.33 -13.81
N ILE A 124 -37.96 -22.28 -13.82
CA ILE A 124 -37.21 -21.36 -14.68
C ILE A 124 -37.21 -22.01 -16.05
N ASN A 125 -37.81 -21.31 -17.02
CA ASN A 125 -37.93 -21.72 -18.41
C ASN A 125 -36.59 -22.25 -18.98
N ASP A 126 -36.65 -23.46 -19.54
CA ASP A 126 -35.62 -24.23 -20.26
C ASP A 126 -35.00 -23.53 -21.50
N THR A 127 -35.17 -22.22 -21.67
CA THR A 127 -34.70 -21.46 -22.83
C THR A 127 -33.46 -20.60 -22.56
N LEU A 128 -32.93 -20.58 -21.33
CA LEU A 128 -31.65 -19.92 -20.99
C LEU A 128 -30.50 -20.89 -20.76
N GLU A 129 -30.77 -22.19 -20.61
CA GLU A 129 -29.74 -23.23 -20.52
C GLU A 129 -29.15 -23.63 -21.89
N SER A 130 -29.84 -23.33 -22.99
CA SER A 130 -29.39 -23.70 -24.34
C SER A 130 -28.32 -22.78 -24.94
N CYS A 131 -27.82 -21.78 -24.19
CA CYS A 131 -26.68 -20.94 -24.61
C CYS A 131 -25.40 -21.21 -23.81
N LEU A 132 -25.38 -22.23 -22.95
CA LEU A 132 -24.15 -22.77 -22.38
C LEU A 132 -23.40 -23.52 -23.49
N LEU A 133 -22.60 -22.77 -24.24
CA LEU A 133 -21.56 -23.31 -25.10
C LEU A 133 -20.79 -24.37 -24.32
N ASP A 134 -20.75 -25.56 -24.90
CA ASP A 134 -20.02 -26.74 -24.46
C ASP A 134 -18.63 -26.38 -23.93
N SER A 135 -18.50 -26.34 -22.60
CA SER A 135 -17.27 -25.95 -21.90
C SER A 135 -16.15 -27.00 -21.97
N SER A 136 -16.31 -28.03 -22.80
CA SER A 136 -15.35 -29.12 -23.00
C SER A 136 -14.45 -28.97 -24.24
N SER A 137 -14.70 -28.00 -25.12
CA SER A 137 -14.01 -27.91 -26.44
C SER A 137 -12.89 -26.85 -26.55
N TYR A 138 -12.66 -26.00 -25.55
CA TYR A 138 -11.57 -25.00 -25.59
C TYR A 138 -10.49 -25.34 -24.56
N PRO A 139 -9.20 -25.36 -24.95
CA PRO A 139 -8.11 -25.55 -23.98
C PRO A 139 -8.18 -24.40 -22.97
N LYS A 140 -8.34 -24.72 -21.69
CA LYS A 140 -8.46 -23.70 -20.62
C LYS A 140 -7.11 -23.02 -20.43
N ARG A 141 -6.86 -21.93 -21.16
CA ARG A 141 -5.64 -21.12 -21.02
C ARG A 141 -5.67 -20.36 -19.69
N ARG A 142 -4.72 -20.66 -18.81
CA ARG A 142 -4.57 -20.04 -17.49
C ARG A 142 -3.10 -19.77 -17.24
N LEU A 143 -2.80 -18.55 -16.83
CA LEU A 143 -1.48 -18.10 -16.42
C LEU A 143 -1.59 -17.57 -14.98
N SER A 144 -0.70 -18.02 -14.11
CA SER A 144 -0.41 -17.34 -12.86
C SER A 144 1.07 -17.08 -12.74
N VAL A 145 1.44 -15.84 -12.44
CA VAL A 145 2.78 -15.44 -12.02
C VAL A 145 2.65 -14.79 -10.66
N THR A 146 3.43 -15.24 -9.69
CA THR A 146 3.44 -14.68 -8.33
C THR A 146 4.87 -14.51 -7.86
N GLY A 147 5.15 -13.46 -7.09
CA GLY A 147 6.44 -13.33 -6.44
C GLY A 147 6.64 -14.36 -5.32
N ALA A 148 7.90 -14.64 -5.03
CA ALA A 148 8.33 -15.59 -4.02
C ALA A 148 9.42 -14.98 -3.13
N LEU A 149 9.48 -15.42 -1.88
CA LEU A 149 10.54 -15.05 -0.97
C LEU A 149 11.89 -15.59 -1.48
N SER A 150 12.92 -14.77 -1.35
CA SER A 150 14.29 -15.20 -1.55
C SER A 150 14.90 -15.56 -0.20
N HIS A 151 15.52 -16.73 -0.11
CA HIS A 151 16.30 -17.14 1.07
C HIS A 151 17.78 -16.76 0.98
N ARG A 152 18.20 -16.13 -0.14
CA ARG A 152 19.56 -15.65 -0.36
C ARG A 152 19.61 -14.13 -0.37
N THR A 153 20.79 -13.58 -0.10
CA THR A 153 21.09 -12.18 -0.36
C THR A 153 20.91 -11.88 -1.85
N GLN A 154 20.10 -10.87 -2.13
CA GLN A 154 19.80 -10.40 -3.48
C GLN A 154 20.69 -9.21 -3.84
N GLU A 155 21.13 -9.18 -5.09
CA GLU A 155 21.86 -8.07 -5.68
C GLU A 155 20.94 -6.87 -5.96
N THR A 156 21.55 -5.69 -6.13
CA THR A 156 20.85 -4.46 -6.51
C THR A 156 20.23 -4.62 -7.89
N PHE A 157 18.97 -4.23 -8.06
CA PHE A 157 18.21 -4.40 -9.32
C PHE A 157 18.02 -5.86 -9.75
N GLU A 158 18.21 -6.83 -8.85
CA GLU A 158 17.89 -8.23 -9.11
C GLU A 158 16.38 -8.44 -9.24
N CYS A 159 15.95 -9.34 -10.13
CA CYS A 159 14.54 -9.78 -10.19
C CYS A 159 14.12 -10.38 -8.84
N LYS A 160 12.87 -10.15 -8.45
CA LYS A 160 12.18 -10.98 -7.46
C LYS A 160 12.17 -12.43 -7.96
N ALA A 161 12.26 -13.38 -7.02
CA ALA A 161 11.99 -14.78 -7.35
C ALA A 161 10.51 -14.95 -7.72
N GLU A 162 10.20 -15.85 -8.65
CA GLU A 162 8.86 -16.01 -9.21
C GLU A 162 8.41 -17.47 -9.20
N GLU A 163 7.11 -17.68 -8.95
CA GLU A 163 6.42 -18.95 -9.18
C GLU A 163 5.48 -18.77 -10.39
N ILE A 164 5.68 -19.57 -11.43
CA ILE A 164 4.89 -19.54 -12.66
C ILE A 164 4.12 -20.85 -12.79
N ASN A 165 2.80 -20.77 -12.95
CA ASN A 165 1.96 -21.92 -13.27
C ASN A 165 1.09 -21.63 -14.51
N GLY A 166 0.99 -22.60 -15.41
CA GLY A 166 0.20 -22.50 -16.64
C GLY A 166 0.77 -23.38 -17.75
N ASP A 167 0.00 -23.59 -18.82
CA ASP A 167 0.45 -24.29 -20.02
C ASP A 167 1.47 -23.40 -20.77
N GLU A 168 2.66 -23.90 -21.12
CA GLU A 168 3.74 -23.12 -21.75
C GLU A 168 3.30 -22.38 -23.03
N ILE A 169 2.42 -22.99 -23.83
CA ILE A 169 1.91 -22.36 -25.07
C ILE A 169 0.92 -21.25 -24.71
N ALA A 170 0.02 -21.55 -23.76
CA ALA A 170 -0.92 -20.56 -23.23
C ALA A 170 -0.19 -19.40 -22.54
N ASN A 171 0.94 -19.65 -21.88
CA ASN A 171 1.73 -18.63 -21.20
C ASN A 171 2.28 -17.60 -22.18
N LYS A 172 2.84 -18.04 -23.32
CA LYS A 172 3.36 -17.11 -24.34
C LYS A 172 2.25 -16.27 -24.98
N GLU A 173 1.10 -16.87 -25.25
CA GLU A 173 -0.05 -16.14 -25.82
C GLU A 173 -0.69 -15.20 -24.79
N LEU A 174 -0.85 -15.62 -23.53
CA LEU A 174 -1.42 -14.81 -22.45
C LEU A 174 -0.46 -13.71 -21.97
N GLN A 175 0.86 -13.88 -22.16
CA GLN A 175 1.85 -12.82 -21.97
C GLN A 175 1.82 -11.77 -23.08
N HIS A 176 1.14 -12.04 -24.21
CA HIS A 176 0.93 -11.00 -25.22
C HIS A 176 0.08 -9.88 -24.61
N GLY A 177 0.65 -8.66 -24.59
CA GLY A 177 0.01 -7.51 -23.94
C GLY A 177 0.18 -7.44 -22.42
N ILE A 178 0.90 -8.36 -21.78
CA ILE A 178 1.25 -8.26 -20.35
C ILE A 178 2.77 -8.14 -20.21
N GLY A 179 3.22 -7.08 -19.56
CA GLY A 179 4.61 -6.90 -19.15
C GLY A 179 4.70 -6.67 -17.66
N TYR A 180 5.69 -7.23 -16.99
CA TYR A 180 5.87 -6.99 -15.56
C TYR A 180 7.33 -7.05 -15.13
N VAL A 181 7.65 -6.33 -14.06
CA VAL A 181 8.97 -6.29 -13.44
C VAL A 181 8.76 -6.14 -11.94
N CYS A 182 9.56 -6.82 -11.11
CA CYS A 182 9.70 -6.57 -9.69
C CYS A 182 11.19 -6.70 -9.35
N ARG A 183 11.82 -5.59 -8.93
CA ARG A 183 13.28 -5.46 -8.84
C ARG A 183 13.67 -4.94 -7.47
N LYS A 184 14.71 -5.54 -6.90
CA LYS A 184 15.29 -5.05 -5.66
C LYS A 184 15.88 -3.65 -5.84
N GLY A 185 15.62 -2.76 -4.89
CA GLY A 185 16.23 -1.44 -4.79
C GLY A 185 17.71 -1.44 -4.42
N LEU A 186 18.21 -0.27 -4.05
CA LEU A 186 19.54 -0.07 -3.48
C LEU A 186 19.41 0.10 -1.96
N LYS A 187 19.06 -1.01 -1.30
CA LYS A 187 18.91 -1.13 0.16
C LYS A 187 19.76 -2.33 0.65
N PRO A 188 20.98 -2.11 1.18
CA PRO A 188 21.88 -3.22 1.51
C PRO A 188 21.32 -4.16 2.56
N GLU A 189 20.64 -3.61 3.57
CA GLU A 189 20.18 -4.35 4.74
C GLU A 189 18.77 -4.95 4.59
N SER A 190 18.04 -4.54 3.54
CA SER A 190 16.68 -5.02 3.30
C SER A 190 16.62 -5.95 2.08
N PRO A 191 15.87 -7.06 2.14
CA PRO A 191 15.51 -7.81 0.94
C PRO A 191 14.56 -6.98 0.07
N ASN A 192 14.27 -7.45 -1.14
CA ASN A 192 13.18 -6.86 -1.93
C ASN A 192 11.83 -7.10 -1.21
N GLN A 193 11.23 -6.03 -0.73
CA GLN A 193 9.98 -6.03 0.02
C GLN A 193 8.75 -5.90 -0.87
N ASP A 194 8.90 -5.46 -2.12
CA ASP A 194 7.84 -5.51 -3.11
C ASP A 194 7.44 -6.96 -3.43
N ASP A 195 6.17 -7.19 -3.69
CA ASP A 195 5.63 -8.45 -4.18
C ASP A 195 4.46 -8.20 -5.14
N PHE A 196 4.05 -9.24 -5.87
CA PHE A 196 3.03 -9.10 -6.90
C PHE A 196 2.35 -10.43 -7.23
N PHE A 197 1.19 -10.33 -7.85
CA PHE A 197 0.59 -11.44 -8.58
C PHE A 197 -0.03 -10.99 -9.90
N ILE A 198 -0.12 -11.95 -10.82
CA ILE A 198 -0.83 -11.86 -12.10
C ILE A 198 -1.58 -13.19 -12.25
N TYR A 199 -2.90 -13.15 -12.26
CA TYR A 199 -3.75 -14.28 -12.65
C TYR A 199 -4.53 -13.90 -13.90
N ARG A 200 -4.29 -14.59 -15.01
CA ARG A 200 -4.98 -14.35 -16.28
C ARG A 200 -5.65 -15.61 -16.78
N THR A 201 -6.90 -15.45 -17.19
CA THR A 201 -7.65 -16.41 -17.98
C THR A 201 -8.16 -15.72 -19.23
N GLU A 202 -8.78 -16.47 -20.14
CA GLU A 202 -9.47 -15.91 -21.31
C GLU A 202 -10.61 -14.95 -20.93
N LEU A 203 -11.25 -15.19 -19.79
CA LEU A 203 -12.50 -14.49 -19.40
C LEU A 203 -12.29 -13.31 -18.46
N TRP A 204 -11.19 -13.31 -17.70
CA TRP A 204 -10.92 -12.29 -16.69
C TRP A 204 -9.42 -12.24 -16.36
N GLY A 205 -8.99 -11.13 -15.78
CA GLY A 205 -7.66 -10.93 -15.21
C GLY A 205 -7.75 -10.41 -13.78
N LEU A 206 -6.85 -10.86 -12.91
CA LEU A 206 -6.71 -10.38 -11.54
C LEU A 206 -5.23 -10.07 -11.31
N TYR A 207 -4.92 -8.82 -11.03
CA TYR A 207 -3.57 -8.28 -10.95
C TYR A 207 -3.37 -7.58 -9.61
N GLY A 208 -2.17 -7.69 -9.02
CA GLY A 208 -1.89 -7.11 -7.72
C GLY A 208 -0.42 -6.71 -7.58
N VAL A 209 -0.18 -5.53 -7.02
CA VAL A 209 1.14 -5.04 -6.60
C VAL A 209 1.08 -4.68 -5.12
N PHE A 210 2.12 -5.05 -4.39
CA PHE A 210 2.25 -4.93 -2.94
C PHE A 210 3.64 -4.37 -2.65
N ASP A 211 3.70 -3.18 -2.10
CA ASP A 211 4.94 -2.57 -1.64
C ASP A 211 5.03 -2.79 -0.13
N GLY A 212 6.03 -3.56 0.29
CA GLY A 212 6.21 -3.97 1.67
C GLY A 212 7.14 -3.01 2.40
N HIS A 213 6.82 -2.71 3.66
CA HIS A 213 7.64 -1.80 4.47
C HIS A 213 7.79 -2.28 5.92
N GLY A 214 8.74 -1.67 6.62
CA GLY A 214 9.12 -2.05 7.97
C GLY A 214 10.01 -3.29 8.00
N PRO A 215 10.43 -3.75 9.19
CA PRO A 215 11.43 -4.81 9.34
C PRO A 215 11.06 -6.13 8.64
N PHE A 216 9.77 -6.46 8.62
CA PHE A 216 9.22 -7.68 8.02
C PHE A 216 8.30 -7.39 6.83
N GLY A 217 8.51 -6.26 6.13
CA GLY A 217 7.68 -5.85 5.00
C GLY A 217 7.58 -6.91 3.90
N HIS A 218 8.69 -7.56 3.58
CA HIS A 218 8.77 -8.67 2.62
C HIS A 218 7.96 -9.92 3.04
N ASP A 219 7.88 -10.24 4.33
CA ASP A 219 7.06 -11.34 4.84
C ASP A 219 5.57 -10.97 4.77
N VAL A 220 5.23 -9.73 5.13
CA VAL A 220 3.86 -9.22 5.09
C VAL A 220 3.35 -9.15 3.65
N SER A 221 4.10 -8.55 2.72
CA SER A 221 3.72 -8.45 1.31
C SER A 221 3.59 -9.84 0.66
N ASN A 222 4.51 -10.77 0.96
CA ASN A 222 4.42 -12.13 0.45
C ASN A 222 3.22 -12.91 1.02
N PHE A 223 2.93 -12.76 2.32
CA PHE A 223 1.75 -13.39 2.92
C PHE A 223 0.46 -12.88 2.26
N ILE A 224 0.35 -11.56 2.09
CA ILE A 224 -0.86 -10.94 1.55
C ILE A 224 -1.05 -11.25 0.07
N GLN A 225 -0.01 -11.22 -0.76
CA GLN A 225 -0.14 -11.56 -2.18
C GLN A 225 -0.57 -13.03 -2.39
N ARG A 226 -0.19 -13.95 -1.49
CA ARG A 226 -0.65 -15.36 -1.53
C ARG A 226 -2.11 -15.51 -1.08
N GLU A 227 -2.51 -14.82 -0.01
CA GLU A 227 -3.83 -15.01 0.62
C GLU A 227 -4.97 -14.25 -0.07
N LEU A 228 -4.73 -13.01 -0.46
CA LEU A 228 -5.74 -12.11 -1.02
C LEU A 228 -6.44 -12.66 -2.28
N PRO A 229 -5.74 -13.15 -3.33
CA PRO A 229 -6.40 -13.70 -4.52
C PRO A 229 -7.22 -14.95 -4.19
N GLN A 230 -6.80 -15.75 -3.21
CA GLN A 230 -7.54 -16.93 -2.76
C GLN A 230 -8.87 -16.55 -2.11
N LEU A 231 -8.89 -15.49 -1.30
CA LEU A 231 -10.11 -14.98 -0.68
C LEU A 231 -11.11 -14.47 -1.73
N ILE A 232 -10.63 -13.75 -2.75
CA ILE A 232 -11.46 -13.24 -3.86
C ILE A 232 -12.05 -14.41 -4.66
N LEU A 233 -11.20 -15.31 -5.15
CA LEU A 233 -11.62 -16.33 -6.12
C LEU A 233 -12.49 -17.44 -5.49
N LYS A 234 -12.38 -17.68 -4.18
CA LYS A 234 -13.24 -18.62 -3.45
C LYS A 234 -14.64 -18.07 -3.17
N ASP A 235 -14.81 -16.75 -3.12
CA ASP A 235 -16.11 -16.14 -2.87
C ASP A 235 -16.93 -16.04 -4.17
N LYS A 236 -17.90 -16.94 -4.35
CA LYS A 236 -18.76 -16.99 -5.56
C LYS A 236 -19.43 -15.65 -5.91
N ARG A 237 -19.56 -14.72 -4.97
CA ARG A 237 -20.14 -13.39 -5.19
C ARG A 237 -19.24 -12.49 -6.04
N TRP A 238 -17.97 -12.81 -6.27
CA TRP A 238 -17.05 -11.94 -7.03
C TRP A 238 -17.54 -11.62 -8.45
N LYS A 239 -18.40 -12.48 -9.03
CA LYS A 239 -19.03 -12.24 -10.34
C LYS A 239 -20.18 -11.22 -10.29
N VAL A 240 -20.95 -11.24 -9.20
CA VAL A 240 -22.19 -10.46 -9.03
C VAL A 240 -21.92 -9.15 -8.29
N ASN A 241 -21.12 -9.22 -7.23
CA ASN A 241 -20.75 -8.08 -6.39
C ASN A 241 -19.22 -8.07 -6.14
N PRO A 242 -18.41 -7.82 -7.20
CA PRO A 242 -16.95 -7.81 -7.09
C PRO A 242 -16.43 -6.81 -6.06
N GLY A 243 -17.06 -5.64 -5.96
CA GLY A 243 -16.60 -4.57 -5.06
C GLY A 243 -16.66 -4.96 -3.59
N GLU A 244 -17.77 -5.54 -3.14
CA GLU A 244 -17.88 -6.03 -1.75
C GLU A 244 -16.97 -7.23 -1.47
N VAL A 245 -16.73 -8.09 -2.47
CA VAL A 245 -15.78 -9.21 -2.31
C VAL A 245 -14.35 -8.70 -2.17
N LEU A 246 -13.93 -7.71 -2.98
CA LEU A 246 -12.61 -7.10 -2.87
C LEU A 246 -12.44 -6.44 -1.50
N ARG A 247 -13.41 -5.64 -1.08
CA ARG A 247 -13.44 -5.04 0.26
C ARG A 247 -13.29 -6.08 1.36
N TYR A 248 -14.13 -7.12 1.33
CA TYR A 248 -14.07 -8.22 2.29
C TYR A 248 -12.70 -8.92 2.27
N ALA A 249 -12.12 -9.16 1.10
CA ALA A 249 -10.84 -9.86 0.96
C ALA A 249 -9.70 -9.08 1.60
N PHE A 250 -9.64 -7.75 1.48
CA PHE A 250 -8.63 -6.90 2.11
C PHE A 250 -8.73 -6.92 3.64
N ILE A 251 -9.94 -6.74 4.18
CA ILE A 251 -10.16 -6.80 5.63
C ILE A 251 -9.83 -8.20 6.16
N LYS A 252 -10.24 -9.24 5.43
CA LYS A 252 -10.07 -10.62 5.86
C LYS A 252 -8.63 -11.10 5.75
N SER A 253 -7.87 -10.68 4.74
CA SER A 253 -6.45 -10.98 4.62
C SER A 253 -5.65 -10.33 5.75
N HIS A 254 -5.98 -9.08 6.12
CA HIS A 254 -5.42 -8.41 7.29
C HIS A 254 -5.69 -9.16 8.61
N GLN A 255 -6.90 -9.67 8.81
CA GLN A 255 -7.23 -10.50 9.98
C GLN A 255 -6.47 -11.82 9.98
N LYS A 256 -6.37 -12.48 8.82
CA LYS A 256 -5.60 -13.72 8.69
C LYS A 256 -4.11 -13.53 8.97
N LEU A 257 -3.53 -12.40 8.55
CA LEU A 257 -2.15 -12.04 8.86
C LEU A 257 -1.94 -11.92 10.36
N GLN A 258 -2.84 -11.24 11.07
CA GLN A 258 -2.80 -11.15 12.54
C GLN A 258 -2.89 -12.53 13.19
N ASP A 259 -3.87 -13.35 12.75
CA ASP A 259 -4.05 -14.70 13.28
C ASP A 259 -2.79 -15.57 13.04
N TYR A 260 -2.18 -15.45 11.87
CA TYR A 260 -0.94 -16.16 11.52
C TYR A 260 0.21 -15.75 12.43
N VAL A 261 0.51 -14.45 12.52
CA VAL A 261 1.60 -13.90 13.34
C VAL A 261 1.42 -14.26 14.82
N LEU A 262 0.18 -14.22 15.33
CA LEU A 262 -0.12 -14.63 16.71
C LEU A 262 0.07 -16.13 16.96
N GLN A 263 -0.13 -16.97 15.96
CA GLN A 263 -0.02 -18.43 16.08
C GLN A 263 1.41 -18.94 15.88
N THR A 264 2.11 -18.41 14.88
CA THR A 264 3.44 -18.90 14.48
C THR A 264 4.57 -18.13 15.16
N ASN A 265 4.37 -16.83 15.42
CA ASN A 265 5.38 -15.91 15.94
C ASN A 265 6.67 -15.94 15.09
N GLU A 266 6.53 -16.16 13.77
CA GLU A 266 7.66 -16.20 12.82
C GLU A 266 8.17 -14.80 12.47
N PHE A 267 7.28 -13.81 12.38
CA PHE A 267 7.60 -12.40 12.10
C PHE A 267 6.58 -11.47 12.77
N ASP A 268 6.85 -10.15 12.79
CA ASP A 268 5.99 -9.14 13.41
C ASP A 268 5.32 -8.21 12.37
N CYS A 269 4.03 -7.93 12.57
CA CYS A 269 3.23 -7.02 11.73
C CYS A 269 2.70 -5.80 12.51
N SER A 270 3.35 -5.43 13.62
CA SER A 270 2.99 -4.24 14.41
C SER A 270 3.50 -2.95 13.78
N LEU A 271 4.74 -3.00 13.25
CA LEU A 271 5.43 -1.93 12.53
C LEU A 271 5.90 -2.37 11.13
N SER A 272 5.40 -3.52 10.66
CA SER A 272 5.60 -3.99 9.29
C SER A 272 4.26 -4.07 8.59
N GLY A 273 4.22 -3.66 7.34
CA GLY A 273 3.00 -3.58 6.56
C GLY A 273 3.27 -3.69 5.07
N THR A 274 2.20 -3.53 4.31
CA THR A 274 2.27 -3.44 2.86
C THR A 274 1.13 -2.60 2.30
N THR A 275 1.39 -1.90 1.21
CA THR A 275 0.35 -1.43 0.29
C THR A 275 -0.37 -2.63 -0.33
N ALA A 276 -1.48 -2.38 -1.00
CA ALA A 276 -2.05 -3.37 -1.91
C ALA A 276 -2.86 -2.62 -2.96
N THR A 277 -2.51 -2.77 -4.24
CA THR A 277 -3.27 -2.23 -5.36
C THR A 277 -3.68 -3.38 -6.27
N VAL A 278 -4.97 -3.70 -6.25
CA VAL A 278 -5.54 -4.89 -6.90
C VAL A 278 -6.54 -4.48 -7.96
N ILE A 279 -6.47 -5.15 -9.11
CA ILE A 279 -7.34 -4.92 -10.26
C ILE A 279 -8.01 -6.20 -10.69
N LEU A 280 -9.33 -6.19 -10.70
CA LEU A 280 -10.15 -7.19 -11.37
C LEU A 280 -10.57 -6.64 -12.75
N HIS A 281 -10.01 -7.23 -13.80
CA HIS A 281 -10.35 -6.94 -15.19
C HIS A 281 -11.36 -7.97 -15.71
N GLN A 282 -12.51 -7.49 -16.18
CA GLN A 282 -13.60 -8.29 -16.73
C GLN A 282 -13.93 -7.80 -18.15
N PRO A 283 -13.21 -8.32 -19.17
CA PRO A 283 -13.33 -7.88 -20.56
C PRO A 283 -14.74 -8.03 -21.14
N LEU A 284 -15.46 -9.11 -20.84
CA LEU A 284 -16.79 -9.38 -21.39
C LEU A 284 -17.82 -8.35 -20.92
N GLU A 285 -17.73 -7.96 -19.65
CA GLU A 285 -18.52 -6.90 -19.05
C GLU A 285 -17.94 -5.50 -19.30
N GLN A 286 -16.81 -5.42 -20.01
CA GLN A 286 -16.07 -4.19 -20.29
C GLN A 286 -15.83 -3.36 -19.03
N ARG A 287 -15.46 -4.00 -17.92
CA ARG A 287 -15.29 -3.30 -16.64
C ARG A 287 -13.98 -3.65 -15.96
N ILE A 288 -13.46 -2.65 -15.25
CA ILE A 288 -12.32 -2.75 -14.35
C ILE A 288 -12.81 -2.39 -12.96
N ILE A 289 -12.48 -3.22 -11.97
CA ILE A 289 -12.72 -2.90 -10.57
C ILE A 289 -11.36 -2.80 -9.90
N THR A 290 -11.07 -1.65 -9.30
CA THR A 290 -9.87 -1.44 -8.49
C THR A 290 -10.22 -1.51 -7.02
N ALA A 291 -9.32 -2.05 -6.22
CA ALA A 291 -9.35 -1.97 -4.77
C ALA A 291 -7.93 -1.69 -4.28
N HIS A 292 -7.73 -0.64 -3.46
CA HIS A 292 -6.39 -0.32 -2.99
C HIS A 292 -6.30 0.24 -1.58
N VAL A 293 -5.14 0.02 -0.96
CA VAL A 293 -4.65 0.72 0.24
C VAL A 293 -3.19 1.11 0.03
N GLY A 294 -2.76 2.21 0.67
CA GLY A 294 -1.41 2.75 0.50
C GLY A 294 -1.28 3.72 -0.68
N ASP A 295 -0.10 3.79 -1.25
CA ASP A 295 0.31 4.72 -2.31
C ASP A 295 1.05 4.07 -3.49
N SER A 296 1.03 2.74 -3.58
CA SER A 296 1.11 2.09 -4.90
C SER A 296 -0.11 2.48 -5.74
N ARG A 297 0.09 2.79 -7.01
CA ARG A 297 -0.94 3.42 -7.86
C ARG A 297 -1.22 2.62 -9.12
N SER A 298 -2.48 2.67 -9.56
CA SER A 298 -2.88 2.25 -10.89
C SER A 298 -3.34 3.41 -11.76
N VAL A 299 -2.96 3.36 -13.04
CA VAL A 299 -3.23 4.39 -14.06
C VAL A 299 -3.76 3.72 -15.33
N LEU A 300 -4.83 4.27 -15.90
CA LEU A 300 -5.35 3.89 -17.21
C LEU A 300 -4.79 4.83 -18.27
N ALA A 301 -4.19 4.27 -19.32
CA ALA A 301 -3.85 4.98 -20.54
C ALA A 301 -5.04 5.00 -21.50
N ARG A 302 -5.54 6.20 -21.81
CA ARG A 302 -6.67 6.40 -22.71
C ARG A 302 -6.27 7.28 -23.89
N TRP A 303 -6.59 6.87 -25.11
CA TRP A 303 -6.42 7.71 -26.29
C TRP A 303 -7.23 8.99 -26.14
N SER A 304 -6.55 10.12 -26.34
CA SER A 304 -7.18 11.43 -26.39
C SER A 304 -8.24 11.45 -27.49
N ARG A 305 -9.16 12.42 -27.44
CA ARG A 305 -10.23 12.54 -28.45
C ARG A 305 -9.70 12.61 -29.88
N SER A 306 -8.47 13.11 -30.06
CA SER A 306 -7.81 13.21 -31.37
C SER A 306 -7.24 11.89 -31.88
N GLY A 307 -7.08 10.88 -31.01
CA GLY A 307 -6.39 9.62 -31.30
C GLY A 307 -4.89 9.75 -31.47
N ARG A 308 -4.28 10.90 -31.12
CA ARG A 308 -2.85 11.17 -31.36
C ARG A 308 -1.96 10.94 -30.15
N THR A 309 -2.52 11.02 -28.96
CA THR A 309 -1.79 10.96 -27.69
C THR A 309 -2.55 10.10 -26.69
N LEU A 310 -1.85 9.49 -25.76
CA LEU A 310 -2.45 8.82 -24.61
C LEU A 310 -2.49 9.79 -23.43
N GLU A 311 -3.60 9.83 -22.73
CA GLU A 311 -3.82 10.58 -21.51
C GLU A 311 -3.84 9.61 -20.33
N ALA A 312 -3.10 9.94 -19.27
CA ALA A 312 -3.13 9.20 -18.02
C ALA A 312 -4.37 9.54 -17.20
N ILE A 313 -5.06 8.51 -16.74
CA ILE A 313 -6.22 8.62 -15.85
C ILE A 313 -5.93 7.77 -14.62
N ASP A 314 -5.69 8.39 -13.47
CA ASP A 314 -5.47 7.69 -12.21
C ASP A 314 -6.74 6.89 -11.83
N LEU A 315 -6.60 5.57 -11.69
CA LEU A 315 -7.66 4.65 -11.25
C LEU A 315 -7.73 4.54 -9.71
N THR A 316 -6.72 5.04 -9.03
CA THR A 316 -6.53 5.01 -7.59
C THR A 316 -5.88 6.31 -7.15
N ASN A 317 -6.25 6.82 -5.98
CA ASN A 317 -5.63 8.00 -5.37
C ASN A 317 -4.86 7.58 -4.13
N ASP A 318 -3.62 8.04 -3.99
CA ASP A 318 -2.76 7.70 -2.85
C ASP A 318 -3.40 8.08 -1.51
N HIS A 319 -3.33 7.18 -0.53
CA HIS A 319 -3.85 7.41 0.82
C HIS A 319 -2.89 8.26 1.66
N LYS A 320 -2.62 9.49 1.23
CA LYS A 320 -1.69 10.39 1.92
C LYS A 320 -2.27 10.89 3.26
N PRO A 321 -1.51 10.87 4.38
CA PRO A 321 -2.00 11.24 5.70
C PRO A 321 -2.60 12.65 5.81
N ASN A 322 -2.16 13.59 4.98
CA ASN A 322 -2.65 14.97 4.96
C ASN A 322 -3.89 15.20 4.09
N SER A 323 -4.35 14.20 3.34
CA SER A 323 -5.62 14.26 2.62
C SER A 323 -6.77 14.48 3.60
N GLU A 324 -7.76 15.27 3.21
CA GLU A 324 -8.77 15.77 4.16
C GLU A 324 -9.54 14.65 4.88
N GLN A 325 -10.00 13.64 4.14
CA GLN A 325 -10.75 12.50 4.70
C GLN A 325 -9.85 11.63 5.59
N GLU A 326 -8.63 11.34 5.13
CA GLU A 326 -7.65 10.52 5.86
C GLU A 326 -7.23 11.20 7.17
N LYS A 327 -6.88 12.50 7.12
CA LYS A 327 -6.51 13.30 8.29
C LYS A 327 -7.65 13.37 9.31
N ARG A 328 -8.89 13.57 8.86
CA ARG A 328 -10.06 13.56 9.75
C ARG A 328 -10.19 12.22 10.47
N ARG A 329 -10.05 11.09 9.77
CA ARG A 329 -10.06 9.75 10.37
C ARG A 329 -8.94 9.57 11.39
N ILE A 330 -7.71 9.92 11.02
CA ILE A 330 -6.53 9.81 11.90
C ILE A 330 -6.71 10.60 13.19
N VAL A 331 -7.13 11.86 13.08
CA VAL A 331 -7.36 12.73 14.25
C VAL A 331 -8.52 12.21 15.11
N ALA A 332 -9.61 11.74 14.50
CA ALA A 332 -10.74 11.17 15.23
C ALA A 332 -10.37 9.88 15.99
N ALA A 333 -9.43 9.08 15.46
CA ALA A 333 -8.89 7.90 16.12
C ALA A 333 -7.89 8.23 17.25
N GLY A 334 -7.51 9.50 17.43
CA GLY A 334 -6.52 9.93 18.43
C GLY A 334 -5.07 9.93 17.91
N GLY A 335 -4.86 9.71 16.61
CA GLY A 335 -3.58 9.86 15.93
C GLY A 335 -3.22 11.31 15.63
N GLN A 336 -2.01 11.51 15.10
CA GLN A 336 -1.48 12.81 14.69
C GLN A 336 -0.87 12.70 13.29
N VAL A 337 -1.16 13.71 12.45
CA VAL A 337 -0.51 13.90 11.16
C VAL A 337 0.53 15.00 11.29
N LYS A 338 1.81 14.68 11.09
CA LYS A 338 2.91 15.65 11.12
C LYS A 338 3.98 15.29 10.10
N ARG A 339 4.77 16.29 9.70
CA ARG A 339 6.04 16.08 9.02
C ARG A 339 7.15 16.01 10.07
N ILE A 340 8.13 15.14 9.86
CA ILE A 340 9.39 15.21 10.60
C ILE A 340 10.20 16.36 9.99
N GLU A 341 10.98 17.07 10.82
CA GLU A 341 11.84 18.14 10.31
C GLU A 341 12.81 17.59 9.27
N GLY A 342 12.85 18.23 8.09
CA GLY A 342 13.63 17.77 6.96
C GLY A 342 12.99 16.65 6.16
N ASP A 343 11.79 16.17 6.48
CA ASP A 343 11.12 15.12 5.71
C ASP A 343 10.04 15.68 4.78
N ILE A 344 9.89 15.09 3.58
CA ILE A 344 8.93 15.53 2.57
C ILE A 344 7.53 14.98 2.85
N PRO A 345 7.28 13.67 3.08
CA PRO A 345 5.93 13.18 3.32
C PRO A 345 5.36 13.59 4.69
N TYR A 346 4.04 13.80 4.74
CA TYR A 346 3.33 13.76 6.01
C TYR A 346 3.22 12.31 6.47
N ARG A 347 3.34 12.10 7.79
CA ARG A 347 3.29 10.78 8.39
C ARG A 347 2.23 10.67 9.49
N VAL A 348 1.75 9.46 9.72
CA VAL A 348 0.84 9.09 10.81
C VAL A 348 1.64 8.69 12.05
N PHE A 349 1.30 9.29 13.17
CA PHE A 349 1.89 8.96 14.47
C PHE A 349 0.81 8.76 15.52
N ILE A 350 1.12 7.95 16.52
CA ILE A 350 0.37 7.93 17.77
C ILE A 350 0.69 9.23 18.52
N LYS A 351 -0.34 9.84 19.10
CA LYS A 351 -0.19 11.13 19.79
C LYS A 351 0.85 11.05 20.90
N GLY A 352 1.83 11.96 20.86
CA GLY A 352 2.95 12.00 21.81
C GLY A 352 4.05 10.97 21.57
N LYS A 353 3.97 10.19 20.49
CA LYS A 353 4.98 9.19 20.11
C LYS A 353 5.59 9.53 18.75
N MET A 354 6.70 8.85 18.44
CA MET A 354 7.39 8.93 17.14
C MET A 354 7.15 7.70 16.26
N TYR A 355 6.24 6.80 16.68
CA TYR A 355 5.81 5.63 15.90
C TYR A 355 4.29 5.70 15.59
N PRO A 356 3.80 5.00 14.55
CA PRO A 356 4.58 4.21 13.60
C PRO A 356 5.40 5.07 12.63
N GLY A 357 5.02 6.32 12.38
CA GLY A 357 5.73 7.18 11.44
C GLY A 357 5.49 6.80 9.97
N LEU A 358 4.30 6.27 9.67
CA LEU A 358 3.98 5.75 8.34
C LEU A 358 3.62 6.89 7.36
N ALA A 359 4.20 6.89 6.16
CA ALA A 359 3.99 7.92 5.12
C ALA A 359 2.64 7.79 4.37
N MET A 360 1.91 6.71 4.64
CA MET A 360 0.57 6.42 4.14
C MET A 360 -0.41 6.24 5.30
N SER A 361 -1.70 6.34 5.02
CA SER A 361 -2.77 6.32 6.03
C SER A 361 -3.67 5.09 5.99
N ARG A 362 -3.43 4.19 5.01
CA ARG A 362 -4.06 2.89 4.91
C ARG A 362 -3.00 1.88 4.48
N ALA A 363 -3.01 0.70 5.10
CA ALA A 363 -2.07 -0.38 4.84
C ALA A 363 -2.65 -1.70 5.38
N ILE A 364 -2.15 -2.82 4.88
CA ILE A 364 -2.34 -4.14 5.51
C ILE A 364 -1.09 -4.44 6.35
N GLY A 365 -1.26 -5.00 7.55
CA GLY A 365 -0.20 -4.96 8.58
C GLY A 365 -0.30 -3.70 9.42
N ASP A 366 0.82 -3.16 9.88
CA ASP A 366 0.90 -1.95 10.72
C ASP A 366 -0.11 -1.95 11.88
N THR A 367 -0.27 -3.09 12.54
CA THR A 367 -1.37 -3.30 13.49
C THR A 367 -1.30 -2.34 14.69
N LEU A 368 -0.09 -1.85 15.05
CA LEU A 368 0.07 -0.80 16.05
C LEU A 368 -0.49 0.55 15.58
N GLY A 369 -0.42 0.82 14.28
CA GLY A 369 -0.95 2.01 13.63
C GLY A 369 -2.48 2.10 13.63
N TYR A 370 -3.19 1.00 13.87
CA TYR A 370 -4.65 0.97 13.92
C TYR A 370 -5.23 1.92 14.98
N GLN A 371 -4.54 2.05 16.13
CA GLN A 371 -4.92 2.98 17.19
C GLN A 371 -4.72 4.46 16.82
N ALA A 372 -3.99 4.74 15.72
CA ALA A 372 -3.82 6.08 15.15
C ALA A 372 -4.65 6.29 13.87
N GLY A 373 -5.55 5.36 13.53
CA GLY A 373 -6.45 5.47 12.39
C GLY A 373 -5.88 4.99 11.06
N ILE A 374 -4.80 4.20 11.06
CA ILE A 374 -4.39 3.40 9.89
C ILE A 374 -5.37 2.23 9.74
N ILE A 375 -5.90 2.00 8.53
CA ILE A 375 -6.91 0.95 8.30
C ILE A 375 -6.57 0.11 7.07
N PRO A 376 -6.97 -1.19 7.03
CA PRO A 376 -6.80 -2.06 5.86
C PRO A 376 -7.97 -1.96 4.87
N GLU A 377 -8.97 -1.12 5.16
CA GLU A 377 -10.16 -0.94 4.33
C GLU A 377 -9.81 -0.25 3.00
N PRO A 378 -10.04 -0.90 1.85
CA PRO A 378 -9.67 -0.34 0.57
C PRO A 378 -10.69 0.69 0.09
N ASP A 379 -10.20 1.68 -0.67
CA ASP A 379 -11.07 2.35 -1.62
C ASP A 379 -11.33 1.40 -2.79
N VAL A 380 -12.59 1.29 -3.21
CA VAL A 380 -13.02 0.41 -4.30
C VAL A 380 -13.71 1.24 -5.38
N ASN A 381 -13.18 1.21 -6.60
CA ASN A 381 -13.72 1.96 -7.73
C ASN A 381 -14.08 1.03 -8.88
N VAL A 382 -15.12 1.39 -9.65
CA VAL A 382 -15.54 0.68 -10.84
C VAL A 382 -15.40 1.61 -12.05
N TYR A 383 -14.72 1.12 -13.08
CA TYR A 383 -14.48 1.84 -14.32
C TYR A 383 -15.02 1.06 -15.49
N GLN A 384 -15.81 1.73 -16.33
CA GLN A 384 -16.24 1.19 -17.62
C GLN A 384 -15.11 1.37 -18.65
N ILE A 385 -14.67 0.25 -19.22
CA ILE A 385 -13.72 0.21 -20.33
C ILE A 385 -14.40 0.79 -21.58
N ARG A 386 -13.65 1.61 -22.30
CA ARG A 386 -14.00 2.11 -23.63
C ARG A 386 -13.08 1.42 -24.64
N PRO A 387 -13.48 0.32 -25.27
CA PRO A 387 -12.59 -0.46 -26.12
C PRO A 387 -11.93 0.40 -27.22
N ASP A 388 -12.64 1.37 -27.78
CA ASP A 388 -12.10 2.25 -28.82
C ASP A 388 -11.04 3.26 -28.32
N LYS A 389 -10.83 3.38 -27.00
CA LYS A 389 -9.96 4.42 -26.41
C LYS A 389 -9.00 3.91 -25.36
N ASP A 390 -9.39 2.92 -24.57
CA ASP A 390 -8.64 2.44 -23.42
C ASP A 390 -7.58 1.45 -23.90
N ALA A 391 -6.31 1.84 -23.78
CA ALA A 391 -5.19 1.12 -24.35
C ALA A 391 -4.62 0.09 -23.37
N PHE A 392 -4.13 0.56 -22.22
CA PHE A 392 -3.50 -0.28 -21.21
C PHE A 392 -3.64 0.28 -19.80
N ILE A 393 -3.43 -0.58 -18.81
CA ILE A 393 -3.36 -0.23 -17.39
C ILE A 393 -1.91 -0.36 -16.92
N LEU A 394 -1.48 0.57 -16.08
CA LEU A 394 -0.29 0.47 -15.26
C LEU A 394 -0.68 0.16 -13.81
N ILE A 395 0.11 -0.67 -13.16
CA ILE A 395 0.09 -0.87 -11.70
C ILE A 395 1.55 -0.86 -11.24
N CYS A 396 1.94 0.11 -10.40
CA CYS A 396 3.32 0.19 -9.93
C CYS A 396 3.39 0.50 -8.42
N SER A 397 4.49 0.11 -7.79
CA SER A 397 4.87 0.58 -6.45
C SER A 397 5.35 2.04 -6.49
N ASP A 398 5.51 2.66 -5.32
CA ASP A 398 5.97 4.05 -5.21
C ASP A 398 7.41 4.25 -5.69
N GLY A 399 8.20 3.17 -5.75
CA GLY A 399 9.51 3.14 -6.42
C GLY A 399 9.47 3.64 -7.86
N VAL A 400 8.31 3.65 -8.52
CA VAL A 400 8.09 4.38 -9.78
C VAL A 400 7.55 5.80 -9.52
N TRP A 401 6.49 5.91 -8.73
CA TRP A 401 5.67 7.13 -8.63
C TRP A 401 6.33 8.28 -7.87
N GLU A 402 7.39 8.02 -7.11
CA GLU A 402 8.13 9.06 -6.38
C GLU A 402 8.73 10.11 -7.35
N PHE A 403 9.28 9.67 -8.48
CA PHE A 403 10.00 10.53 -9.43
C PHE A 403 9.49 10.48 -10.88
N ILE A 404 8.42 9.71 -11.14
CA ILE A 404 7.80 9.62 -12.46
C ILE A 404 6.30 9.90 -12.31
N SER A 405 5.80 10.89 -13.04
CA SER A 405 4.38 11.22 -13.05
C SER A 405 3.55 10.16 -13.80
N SER A 406 2.25 10.07 -13.50
CA SER A 406 1.33 9.16 -14.19
C SER A 406 1.37 9.34 -15.72
N GLN A 407 1.41 10.59 -16.20
CA GLN A 407 1.47 10.88 -17.64
C GLN A 407 2.80 10.46 -18.26
N GLU A 408 3.92 10.75 -17.60
CA GLU A 408 5.25 10.37 -18.08
C GLU A 408 5.40 8.83 -18.15
N ALA A 409 4.86 8.10 -17.17
CA ALA A 409 4.85 6.64 -17.20
C ALA A 409 4.03 6.09 -18.38
N VAL A 410 2.86 6.69 -18.66
CA VAL A 410 2.04 6.35 -19.83
C VAL A 410 2.80 6.61 -21.13
N ASP A 411 3.45 7.76 -21.26
CA ASP A 411 4.22 8.11 -22.47
C ASP A 411 5.39 7.14 -22.71
N LEU A 412 6.13 6.77 -21.65
CA LEU A 412 7.24 5.81 -21.73
C LEU A 412 6.80 4.41 -22.16
N VAL A 413 5.62 3.97 -21.71
CA VAL A 413 5.08 2.64 -22.03
C VAL A 413 4.41 2.60 -23.40
N ALA A 414 3.80 3.71 -23.82
CA ALA A 414 3.12 3.84 -25.12
C ALA A 414 4.03 3.49 -26.31
N GLU A 415 5.32 3.81 -26.21
CA GLU A 415 6.29 3.60 -27.29
C GLU A 415 6.48 2.13 -27.69
N GLY A 416 6.25 1.18 -26.76
CA GLY A 416 6.49 -0.24 -27.01
C GLY A 416 5.33 -1.00 -27.66
N GLY A 417 4.10 -0.48 -27.58
CA GLY A 417 2.89 -1.19 -28.01
C GLY A 417 2.62 -2.50 -27.24
N SER A 418 1.54 -3.20 -27.61
CA SER A 418 1.10 -4.41 -26.89
C SER A 418 2.10 -5.57 -26.99
N THR A 419 2.76 -5.72 -28.13
CA THR A 419 3.79 -6.76 -28.36
C THR A 419 5.08 -6.48 -27.58
N GLY A 420 5.30 -5.22 -27.19
CA GLY A 420 6.45 -4.76 -26.42
C GLY A 420 6.14 -4.50 -24.95
N ALA A 421 5.05 -5.05 -24.40
CA ALA A 421 4.62 -4.79 -23.01
C ALA A 421 5.73 -5.08 -21.99
N GLN A 422 6.42 -6.23 -22.10
CA GLN A 422 7.53 -6.59 -21.21
C GLN A 422 8.72 -5.61 -21.33
N ILE A 423 9.09 -5.24 -22.56
CA ILE A 423 10.17 -4.28 -22.81
C ILE A 423 9.81 -2.90 -22.22
N SER A 424 8.53 -2.52 -22.31
CA SER A 424 8.01 -1.27 -21.76
C SER A 424 8.05 -1.26 -20.23
N ALA A 425 7.66 -2.35 -19.58
CA ALA A 425 7.76 -2.50 -18.13
C ALA A 425 9.22 -2.37 -17.65
N GLU A 426 10.13 -3.07 -18.34
CA GLU A 426 11.58 -3.01 -18.10
C GLU A 426 12.18 -1.62 -18.33
N ARG A 427 11.71 -0.89 -19.36
CA ARG A 427 12.12 0.48 -19.62
C ARG A 427 11.66 1.42 -18.51
N LEU A 428 10.41 1.32 -18.08
CA LEU A 428 9.87 2.15 -17.00
C LEU A 428 10.62 1.89 -15.69
N ALA A 429 10.90 0.62 -15.35
CA ALA A 429 11.67 0.29 -14.16
C ALA A 429 13.11 0.83 -14.19
N ARG A 430 13.77 0.78 -15.35
CA ARG A 430 15.11 1.37 -15.52
C ARG A 430 15.11 2.89 -15.41
N GLU A 431 14.10 3.56 -15.97
CA GLU A 431 13.98 5.01 -15.83
C GLU A 431 13.70 5.41 -14.38
N ALA A 432 12.86 4.66 -13.66
CA ALA A 432 12.63 4.86 -12.23
C ALA A 432 13.93 4.73 -11.44
N TRP A 433 14.68 3.64 -11.63
CA TRP A 433 16.00 3.45 -11.01
C TRP A 433 16.94 4.63 -11.27
N ARG A 434 17.01 5.09 -12.52
CA ARG A 434 17.86 6.22 -12.92
C ARG A 434 17.48 7.50 -12.18
N ARG A 435 16.18 7.78 -12.01
CA ARG A 435 15.67 8.96 -11.29
C ARG A 435 16.01 8.88 -9.80
N TRP A 436 15.86 7.73 -9.16
CA TRP A 436 16.27 7.53 -7.78
C TRP A 436 17.76 7.83 -7.57
N ILE A 437 18.64 7.28 -8.42
CA ILE A 437 20.09 7.57 -8.34
C ILE A 437 20.37 9.06 -8.56
N GLN A 438 19.62 9.74 -9.42
CA GLN A 438 19.80 11.16 -9.69
C GLN A 438 19.39 12.05 -8.51
N GLU A 439 18.25 11.76 -7.88
CA GLU A 439 17.69 12.58 -6.80
C GLU A 439 18.31 12.24 -5.45
N GLU A 440 18.54 10.95 -5.17
CA GLU A 440 18.91 10.43 -3.85
C GLU A 440 20.34 9.86 -3.78
N GLY A 441 20.98 9.63 -4.92
CA GLY A 441 22.40 9.28 -5.03
C GLY A 441 22.72 7.82 -4.71
N ASN A 442 22.41 7.35 -3.50
CA ASN A 442 22.84 6.05 -2.98
C ASN A 442 21.72 5.19 -2.39
N VAL A 443 20.46 5.59 -2.58
CA VAL A 443 19.27 4.85 -2.17
C VAL A 443 18.33 4.79 -3.36
N VAL A 444 17.74 3.61 -3.58
CA VAL A 444 16.71 3.36 -4.59
C VAL A 444 15.69 2.46 -3.93
N ASP A 445 14.41 2.76 -4.10
CA ASP A 445 13.35 1.87 -3.63
C ASP A 445 13.31 0.56 -4.42
N ASP A 446 12.61 -0.45 -3.90
CA ASP A 446 12.16 -1.58 -4.70
C ASP A 446 11.22 -1.06 -5.79
N ILE A 447 11.29 -1.66 -6.98
CA ILE A 447 10.58 -1.16 -8.17
C ILE A 447 9.76 -2.29 -8.76
N THR A 448 8.45 -2.11 -8.74
CA THR A 448 7.49 -3.02 -9.36
C THR A 448 6.63 -2.30 -10.39
N VAL A 449 6.51 -2.90 -11.57
CA VAL A 449 5.73 -2.40 -12.70
C VAL A 449 4.91 -3.55 -13.26
N GLN A 450 3.63 -3.33 -13.50
CA GLN A 450 2.80 -4.17 -14.37
C GLN A 450 2.17 -3.30 -15.46
N VAL A 451 2.26 -3.76 -16.70
CA VAL A 451 1.63 -3.20 -17.89
C VAL A 451 0.64 -4.21 -18.43
N ILE A 452 -0.65 -3.84 -18.49
CA ILE A 452 -1.73 -4.72 -18.98
C ILE A 452 -2.46 -4.03 -20.13
N TYR A 453 -2.18 -4.43 -21.36
CA TYR A 453 -2.95 -4.01 -22.53
C TYR A 453 -4.36 -4.61 -22.50
N LEU A 454 -5.35 -3.76 -22.76
CA LEU A 454 -6.77 -4.12 -22.74
C LEU A 454 -7.26 -4.68 -24.07
N GLN A 455 -6.50 -4.43 -25.13
CA GLN A 455 -6.66 -5.01 -26.45
C GLN A 455 -5.33 -5.64 -26.85
N ALA A 456 -5.24 -6.95 -26.71
CA ALA A 456 -4.07 -7.75 -27.06
C ALA A 456 -4.48 -8.85 -28.04
#